data_AF-A0A966SER1-F1
#
_entry.id   AF-A0A966SER1-F1
#
_cell.length_a   1.000
_cell.length_b   1.000
_cell.length_c   1.000
_cell.angle_alpha   90.00
_cell.angle_beta   90.00
_cell.angle_gamma   90.00
#
_symmetry.space_group_name_H-M   'P 1'
#
loop_
_entity.id
_entity.type
_entity.pdbx_description
1 polymer ?
#
loop_
_entity_poly.entity_id
_entity_poly.type
_entity_poly.pdbx_seq_one_letter_code
_entity_poly.pdbx_strand_id
1 'polypeptide(L)'
;MSQSFAKGGGLTLSVTAAGTGPLYYQWQFNGTNLVGATDSTLLLANLTAAYAGAYRVVISNAVGTIASVPADLYFFGELKFIAATVLAGSVGQKYRVDYTDVVNVGTTNWLVLTNVTLPYSPFLVVDPDSAGKAHRYYRAVPLP
;
A
#
# COMPACT_ATOMS: atom_id res chain seq x y z
N MET A 1 18.69 -1.71 5.34
CA MET A 1 18.35 -1.51 3.91
C MET A 1 16.84 -1.59 3.80
N SER A 2 16.17 -0.87 2.90
CA SER A 2 14.70 -0.93 2.78
C SER A 2 14.24 -1.17 1.36
N GLN A 3 13.20 -1.98 1.19
CA GLN A 3 12.55 -2.20 -0.11
C GLN A 3 11.02 -2.20 0.04
N SER A 4 10.35 -1.91 -1.06
CA SER A 4 8.90 -1.75 -1.12
C SER A 4 8.30 -2.79 -2.06
N PHE A 5 7.13 -3.32 -1.73
CA PHE A 5 6.43 -4.26 -2.59
C PHE A 5 4.91 -4.01 -2.63
N ALA A 6 4.28 -4.42 -3.73
CA ALA A 6 2.83 -4.38 -3.93
C ALA A 6 2.19 -5.76 -3.73
N LYS A 7 0.88 -5.80 -3.48
CA LYS A 7 0.11 -7.04 -3.35
C LYS A 7 0.24 -7.88 -4.63
N GLY A 8 0.47 -9.18 -4.47
CA GLY A 8 0.63 -10.14 -5.57
C GLY A 8 1.99 -10.06 -6.27
N GLY A 9 2.83 -9.07 -5.96
CA GLY A 9 4.18 -8.95 -6.50
C GLY A 9 5.13 -10.04 -6.00
N GLY A 10 6.34 -10.05 -6.56
CA GLY A 10 7.43 -10.90 -6.10
C GLY A 10 8.70 -10.09 -5.85
N LEU A 11 9.53 -10.54 -4.92
CA LEU A 11 10.80 -9.94 -4.55
C LEU A 11 11.84 -11.03 -4.30
N THR A 12 13.07 -10.82 -4.75
CA THR A 12 14.20 -11.67 -4.40
C THR A 12 15.17 -10.90 -3.51
N LEU A 13 15.44 -11.44 -2.32
CA LEU A 13 16.55 -11.00 -1.48
C LEU A 13 17.76 -11.88 -1.76
N SER A 14 18.94 -11.29 -1.75
CA SER A 14 20.20 -12.01 -1.95
C SER A 14 21.25 -11.53 -0.95
N VAL A 15 22.16 -12.44 -0.62
CA VAL A 15 23.34 -12.14 0.18
C VAL A 15 24.59 -12.65 -0.52
N THR A 16 25.67 -11.90 -0.43
CA THR A 16 27.00 -12.37 -0.80
C THR A 16 27.81 -12.51 0.47
N ALA A 17 28.39 -13.68 0.68
CA ALA A 17 29.22 -13.99 1.85
C ALA A 17 30.55 -14.58 1.39
N ALA A 18 31.61 -14.24 2.13
CA ALA A 18 32.96 -14.75 1.92
C ALA A 18 33.46 -15.37 3.22
N GLY A 19 34.11 -16.52 3.13
CA GLY A 19 34.66 -17.23 4.28
C GLY A 19 35.02 -18.68 3.93
N THR A 20 35.64 -19.38 4.89
CA THR A 20 35.96 -20.80 4.73
C THR A 20 34.68 -21.61 4.63
N GLY A 21 34.51 -22.33 3.52
CA GLY A 21 33.36 -23.20 3.30
C GLY A 21 33.42 -24.51 4.11
N PRO A 22 32.31 -25.26 4.18
CA PRO A 22 30.99 -24.94 3.63
C PRO A 22 30.30 -23.80 4.40
N LEU A 23 29.56 -22.95 3.68
CA LEU A 23 28.72 -21.91 4.26
C LEU A 23 27.28 -22.41 4.34
N TYR A 24 26.65 -22.24 5.49
CA TYR A 24 25.25 -22.57 5.74
C TYR A 24 24.45 -21.29 5.95
N TYR A 25 23.30 -21.19 5.29
CA TYR A 25 22.42 -20.02 5.38
C TYR A 25 21.13 -20.37 6.10
N GLN A 26 20.57 -19.40 6.81
CA GLN A 26 19.24 -19.47 7.38
C GLN A 26 18.62 -18.08 7.36
N TRP A 27 17.62 -17.88 6.50
CA TRP A 27 16.85 -16.63 6.51
C TRP A 27 15.92 -16.55 7.72
N GLN A 28 15.76 -15.34 8.24
CA GLN A 28 14.89 -15.00 9.34
C GLN A 28 13.94 -13.88 8.95
N PHE A 29 12.69 -13.98 9.38
CA PHE A 29 11.69 -12.93 9.31
C PHE A 29 11.31 -12.51 10.72
N ASN A 30 11.47 -11.22 11.04
CA ASN A 30 11.24 -10.65 12.37
C ASN A 30 11.91 -11.47 13.49
N GLY A 31 13.14 -11.92 13.23
CA GLY A 31 13.95 -12.71 14.18
C GLY A 31 13.63 -14.21 14.24
N THR A 32 12.62 -14.70 13.52
CA THR A 32 12.23 -16.11 13.49
C THR A 32 12.72 -16.79 12.21
N ASN A 33 13.25 -18.01 12.30
CA ASN A 33 13.73 -18.77 11.14
C ASN A 33 12.59 -19.06 10.15
N LEU A 34 12.82 -18.77 8.88
CA LEU A 34 11.97 -19.21 7.78
C LEU A 34 12.34 -20.64 7.41
N VAL A 35 11.38 -21.56 7.55
CA VAL A 35 11.61 -22.99 7.29
C VAL A 35 12.00 -23.22 5.82
N GLY A 36 13.10 -23.93 5.60
CA GLY A 36 13.59 -24.29 4.26
C GLY A 36 14.31 -23.17 3.51
N ALA A 37 14.40 -21.96 4.08
CA ALA A 37 15.11 -20.83 3.46
C ALA A 37 16.61 -20.88 3.79
N THR A 38 17.32 -21.80 3.14
CA THR A 38 18.74 -22.12 3.41
C THR A 38 19.71 -21.79 2.27
N ASP A 39 19.23 -21.04 1.27
CA ASP A 39 20.04 -20.60 0.14
C ASP A 39 20.57 -19.17 0.33
N SER A 40 21.55 -18.77 -0.49
CA SER A 40 22.04 -17.39 -0.54
C SER A 40 21.01 -16.40 -1.11
N THR A 41 19.90 -16.89 -1.64
CA THR A 41 18.76 -16.10 -2.10
C THR A 41 17.47 -16.53 -1.40
N LEU A 42 16.55 -15.59 -1.24
CA LEU A 42 15.19 -15.82 -0.76
C LEU A 42 14.21 -15.22 -1.75
N LEU A 43 13.47 -16.09 -2.44
CA LEU A 43 12.38 -15.70 -3.34
C LEU A 43 11.08 -15.61 -2.55
N LEU A 44 10.46 -14.43 -2.56
CA LEU A 44 9.14 -14.19 -2.03
C LEU A 44 8.20 -13.90 -3.20
N ALA A 45 7.10 -14.64 -3.32
CA ALA A 45 6.13 -14.50 -4.40
C ALA A 45 4.71 -14.36 -3.84
N ASN A 46 3.79 -13.82 -4.66
CA ASN A 46 2.40 -13.57 -4.28
C ASN A 46 2.28 -12.79 -2.96
N LEU A 47 3.12 -11.75 -2.83
CA LEU A 47 3.29 -11.00 -1.59
C LEU A 47 1.99 -10.37 -1.09
N THR A 48 1.82 -10.36 0.24
CA THR A 48 0.72 -9.68 0.94
C THR A 48 1.27 -8.80 2.04
N ALA A 49 0.43 -7.98 2.67
CA ALA A 49 0.85 -7.13 3.79
C ALA A 49 1.53 -7.91 4.94
N ALA A 50 1.24 -9.20 5.10
CA ALA A 50 1.85 -10.06 6.11
C ALA A 50 3.36 -10.32 5.91
N TYR A 51 3.88 -10.08 4.70
CA TYR A 51 5.30 -10.21 4.39
C TYR A 51 6.11 -8.95 4.75
N ALA A 52 5.46 -7.86 5.19
CA ALA A 52 6.16 -6.67 5.63
C ALA A 52 6.87 -6.91 6.97
N GLY A 53 8.11 -6.46 7.08
CA GLY A 53 8.93 -6.65 8.27
C GLY A 53 10.41 -6.81 7.94
N ALA A 54 11.18 -7.13 8.97
CA ALA A 54 12.63 -7.21 8.89
C ALA A 54 13.07 -8.62 8.45
N TYR A 55 13.77 -8.70 7.32
CA TYR A 55 14.41 -9.92 6.86
C TYR A 55 15.92 -9.83 7.09
N ARG A 56 16.52 -10.90 7.60
CA ARG A 56 17.97 -11.03 7.67
C ARG A 56 18.37 -12.47 7.42
N VAL A 57 19.63 -12.68 7.07
CA VAL A 57 20.19 -14.03 6.93
C VAL A 57 21.27 -14.24 7.98
N VAL A 58 21.19 -15.38 8.65
CA VAL A 58 22.25 -15.88 9.52
C VAL A 58 23.08 -16.86 8.71
N ILE A 59 24.40 -16.65 8.68
CA ILE A 59 25.34 -17.45 7.92
C ILE A 59 26.35 -18.04 8.90
N SER A 60 26.58 -19.34 8.80
CA SER A 60 27.50 -20.07 9.69
C SER A 60 28.44 -20.98 8.92
N ASN A 61 29.60 -21.25 9.52
CA ASN A 61 30.55 -22.28 9.10
C ASN A 61 31.19 -22.91 10.35
N ALA A 62 32.22 -23.76 10.17
CA ALA A 62 32.91 -24.42 11.28
C ALA A 62 33.61 -23.47 12.27
N VAL A 63 33.85 -22.21 11.87
CA VAL A 63 34.59 -21.22 12.66
C VAL A 63 33.65 -20.31 13.45
N GLY A 64 32.44 -20.06 12.95
CA GLY A 64 31.49 -19.22 13.65
C GLY A 64 30.22 -18.90 12.86
N THR A 65 29.52 -17.88 13.35
CA THR A 65 28.23 -17.42 12.81
C THR A 65 28.21 -15.90 12.73
N ILE A 66 27.65 -15.37 11.66
CA ILE A 66 27.42 -13.93 11.46
C ILE A 66 26.01 -13.70 10.93
N ALA A 67 25.38 -12.60 11.33
CA ALA A 67 24.09 -12.18 10.79
C ALA A 67 24.27 -10.96 9.89
N SER A 68 23.51 -10.90 8.79
CA SER A 68 23.43 -9.70 7.97
C SER A 68 22.74 -8.56 8.72
N VAL A 69 22.96 -7.33 8.25
CA VAL A 69 22.06 -6.22 8.58
C VAL A 69 20.65 -6.54 8.08
N PRO A 70 19.58 -6.14 8.79
CA PRO A 70 18.22 -6.33 8.31
C PRO A 70 17.91 -5.54 7.02
N ALA A 71 17.15 -6.20 6.15
CA ALA A 71 16.44 -5.60 5.04
C ALA A 71 14.94 -5.48 5.42
N ASP A 72 14.48 -4.25 5.61
CA ASP A 72 13.10 -3.94 5.96
C ASP A 72 12.24 -3.90 4.70
N LEU A 73 11.21 -4.74 4.67
CA LEU A 73 10.23 -4.76 3.59
C LEU A 73 8.97 -4.02 4.01
N TYR A 74 8.56 -3.07 3.18
CA TYR A 74 7.35 -2.28 3.37
C TYR A 74 6.29 -2.67 2.36
N PHE A 75 5.08 -2.92 2.84
CA PHE A 75 3.91 -3.11 2.01
C PHE A 75 3.37 -1.74 1.57
N PHE A 76 3.34 -1.52 0.27
CA PHE A 76 2.57 -0.43 -0.30
C PHE A 76 1.35 -1.04 -0.99
N GLY A 77 0.16 -0.53 -0.64
CA GLY A 77 -1.02 -0.79 -1.45
C GLY A 77 -0.78 -0.37 -2.90
N GLU A 78 -1.69 -0.73 -3.80
CA GLU A 78 -1.66 -0.22 -5.16
C GLU A 78 -1.64 1.32 -5.14
N LEU A 79 -0.68 1.93 -5.84
CA LEU A 79 -0.70 3.37 -6.11
C LEU A 79 -1.93 3.66 -6.96
N LYS A 80 -2.85 4.46 -6.43
CA LYS A 80 -4.12 4.77 -7.06
C LYS A 80 -4.25 6.26 -7.26
N PHE A 81 -4.60 6.68 -8.48
CA PHE A 81 -5.16 8.00 -8.69
C PHE A 81 -6.58 8.01 -8.12
N ILE A 82 -6.82 8.91 -7.18
CA ILE A 82 -8.16 9.19 -6.65
C ILE A 82 -8.58 10.58 -7.11
N ALA A 83 -9.83 10.71 -7.50
CA ALA A 83 -10.45 11.96 -7.84
C ALA A 83 -10.86 12.73 -6.57
N ALA A 84 -10.90 14.05 -6.72
CA ALA A 84 -11.40 14.97 -5.72
C ALA A 84 -12.20 16.06 -6.42
N THR A 85 -13.17 16.63 -5.71
CA THR A 85 -13.92 17.79 -6.16
C THR A 85 -13.78 18.93 -5.17
N VAL A 86 -13.91 20.16 -5.65
CA VAL A 86 -13.81 21.36 -4.83
C VAL A 86 -15.21 21.90 -4.61
N LEU A 87 -15.61 22.03 -3.35
CA LEU A 87 -16.89 22.59 -2.94
C LEU A 87 -16.69 24.04 -2.51
N ALA A 88 -17.29 24.98 -3.25
CA ALA A 88 -17.33 26.39 -2.88
C ALA A 88 -18.75 26.77 -2.43
N GLY A 89 -18.85 27.50 -1.32
CA GLY A 89 -20.11 27.95 -0.76
C GLY A 89 -19.95 28.82 0.49
N SER A 90 -21.06 29.06 1.19
CA SER A 90 -21.04 29.78 2.46
C SER A 90 -20.53 28.89 3.58
N VAL A 91 -19.58 29.38 4.38
CA VAL A 91 -19.08 28.67 5.56
C VAL A 91 -20.25 28.42 6.53
N GLY A 92 -20.33 27.19 7.06
CA GLY A 92 -21.43 26.71 7.89
C GLY A 92 -22.60 26.08 7.13
N GLN A 93 -22.70 26.28 5.81
CA GLN A 93 -23.74 25.64 5.01
C GLN A 93 -23.48 24.13 4.87
N LYS A 94 -24.56 23.34 4.92
CA LYS A 94 -24.52 21.89 4.73
C LYS A 94 -24.75 21.51 3.28
N TYR A 95 -23.95 20.57 2.80
CA TYR A 95 -24.07 19.96 1.49
C TYR A 95 -23.95 18.45 1.59
N ARG A 96 -24.70 17.75 0.75
CA ARG A 96 -24.43 16.35 0.40
C ARG A 96 -23.69 16.34 -0.92
N VAL A 97 -22.54 15.67 -0.97
CA VAL A 97 -21.83 15.41 -2.22
C VAL A 97 -22.24 14.04 -2.71
N ASP A 98 -22.74 13.98 -3.93
CA ASP A 98 -23.11 12.74 -4.61
C ASP A 98 -22.13 12.45 -5.76
N TYR A 99 -22.00 11.19 -6.15
CA TYR A 99 -21.22 10.76 -7.31
C TYR A 99 -21.98 9.76 -8.21
N THR A 100 -21.51 9.63 -9.45
CA THR A 100 -21.92 8.59 -10.41
C THR A 100 -20.78 8.29 -11.38
N ASP A 101 -20.69 7.06 -11.87
CA ASP A 101 -19.74 6.67 -12.91
C ASP A 101 -20.27 6.99 -14.34
N VAL A 102 -21.55 7.37 -14.47
CA VAL A 102 -22.20 7.71 -15.75
C VAL A 102 -23.15 8.91 -15.60
N VAL A 103 -23.06 9.89 -16.51
CA VAL A 103 -23.99 11.02 -16.62
C VAL A 103 -24.61 11.06 -18.01
N ASN A 104 -25.93 11.05 -18.08
CA ASN A 104 -26.76 11.22 -19.28
C ASN A 104 -27.98 12.09 -18.93
N VAL A 105 -28.74 12.49 -19.95
CA VAL A 105 -30.05 13.12 -19.73
C VAL A 105 -30.94 12.15 -18.93
N GLY A 106 -31.40 12.57 -17.76
CA GLY A 106 -32.27 11.77 -16.88
C GLY A 106 -31.56 10.91 -15.84
N THR A 107 -30.23 11.02 -15.63
CA THR A 107 -29.54 10.24 -14.58
C THR A 107 -30.10 10.55 -13.18
N THR A 108 -30.72 9.54 -12.54
CA THR A 108 -31.27 9.61 -11.17
C THR A 108 -30.46 8.81 -10.15
N ASN A 109 -29.68 7.82 -10.58
CA ASN A 109 -28.95 6.87 -9.73
C ASN A 109 -27.63 7.43 -9.17
N TRP A 110 -27.68 8.60 -8.54
CA TRP A 110 -26.54 9.18 -7.84
C TRP A 110 -26.37 8.53 -6.47
N LEU A 111 -25.15 8.16 -6.13
CA LEU A 111 -24.78 7.61 -4.82
C LEU A 111 -24.22 8.72 -3.94
N VAL A 112 -24.45 8.63 -2.64
CA VAL A 112 -23.91 9.61 -1.69
C VAL A 112 -22.44 9.32 -1.45
N LEU A 113 -21.58 10.31 -1.69
CA LEU A 113 -20.16 10.25 -1.30
C LEU A 113 -20.02 10.62 0.17
N THR A 114 -20.53 11.80 0.57
CA THR A 114 -20.40 12.31 1.94
C THR A 114 -21.37 13.46 2.21
N ASN A 115 -21.58 13.79 3.49
CA ASN A 115 -22.23 15.02 3.93
C ASN A 115 -21.19 15.94 4.57
N VAL A 116 -21.13 17.20 4.14
CA VAL A 116 -20.16 18.20 4.59
C VAL A 116 -20.90 19.42 5.14
N THR A 117 -20.56 19.85 6.35
CA THR A 117 -20.82 21.22 6.82
C THR A 117 -19.58 22.03 6.50
N LEU A 118 -19.65 23.02 5.62
CA LEU A 118 -18.47 23.72 5.12
C LEU A 118 -17.71 24.41 6.25
N PRO A 119 -16.47 23.99 6.58
CA PRO A 119 -15.67 24.65 7.62
C PRO A 119 -14.96 25.90 7.09
N TYR A 120 -14.64 25.90 5.79
CA TYR A 120 -14.02 26.99 5.04
C TYR A 120 -14.38 26.82 3.55
N SER A 121 -14.12 27.84 2.73
CA SER A 121 -14.47 27.86 1.31
C SER A 121 -13.31 28.43 0.48
N PRO A 122 -12.82 27.72 -0.55
CA PRO A 122 -13.28 26.40 -1.01
C PRO A 122 -12.81 25.23 -0.13
N PHE A 123 -13.61 24.17 -0.05
CA PHE A 123 -13.29 22.92 0.67
C PHE A 123 -13.01 21.78 -0.31
N LEU A 124 -11.93 21.03 -0.11
CA LEU A 124 -11.59 19.87 -0.92
C LEU A 124 -12.30 18.62 -0.41
N VAL A 125 -13.06 17.95 -1.27
CA VAL A 125 -13.71 16.67 -0.98
C VAL A 125 -13.02 15.58 -1.79
N VAL A 126 -12.37 14.65 -1.09
CA VAL A 126 -11.66 13.52 -1.69
C VAL A 126 -12.61 12.31 -1.80
N ASP A 127 -12.53 11.57 -2.90
CA ASP A 127 -13.27 10.33 -3.13
C ASP A 127 -12.30 9.13 -3.18
N PRO A 128 -12.07 8.44 -2.06
CA PRO A 128 -11.14 7.30 -2.00
C PRO A 128 -11.54 6.13 -2.90
N ASP A 129 -12.83 5.98 -3.20
CA ASP A 129 -13.39 4.87 -3.96
C ASP A 129 -13.35 5.09 -5.48
N SER A 130 -12.85 6.25 -5.92
CA SER A 130 -12.72 6.60 -7.35
C SER A 130 -11.55 5.91 -8.04
N ALA A 131 -10.70 5.22 -7.28
CA ALA A 131 -9.53 4.56 -7.82
C ALA A 131 -9.88 3.57 -8.95
N GLY A 132 -9.23 3.75 -10.11
CA GLY A 132 -9.43 2.90 -11.29
C GLY A 132 -10.73 3.15 -12.04
N LYS A 133 -11.52 4.17 -11.66
CA LYS A 133 -12.74 4.56 -12.38
C LYS A 133 -12.38 5.47 -13.54
N ALA A 134 -12.61 5.01 -14.78
CA ALA A 134 -12.32 5.80 -15.98
C ALA A 134 -13.14 7.10 -16.03
N HIS A 135 -14.38 7.06 -15.52
CA HIS A 135 -15.24 8.22 -15.37
C HIS A 135 -15.76 8.30 -13.94
N ARG A 136 -15.82 9.53 -13.42
CA ARG A 136 -16.34 9.83 -12.08
C ARG A 136 -16.87 11.26 -12.09
N TYR A 137 -18.18 11.41 -11.88
CA TYR A 137 -18.86 12.69 -11.91
C TYR A 137 -19.41 13.01 -10.53
N TYR A 138 -19.43 14.30 -10.19
CA TYR A 138 -19.80 14.78 -8.86
C TYR A 138 -20.88 15.86 -8.96
N ARG A 139 -21.75 15.91 -7.95
CA ARG A 139 -22.62 17.07 -7.70
C ARG A 139 -22.71 17.37 -6.22
N ALA A 140 -22.93 18.64 -5.90
CA ALA A 140 -23.24 19.07 -4.55
C ALA A 140 -24.74 19.40 -4.46
N VAL A 141 -25.40 18.87 -3.43
CA VAL A 141 -26.81 19.10 -3.13
C VAL A 141 -26.87 19.84 -1.80
N PRO A 142 -27.33 21.11 -1.76
CA PRO A 142 -27.54 21.82 -0.50
C PRO A 142 -28.52 21.06 0.39
N LEU A 143 -28.20 20.98 1.68
CA LEU A 143 -29.08 20.42 2.70
C LEU A 143 -29.73 21.55 3.51
N PRO A 144 -30.92 21.31 4.09
CA PRO A 144 -31.55 22.24 5.03
C PRO A 144 -30.69 22.54 6.26
#